data_AF-A0A522MME7-F1
#
_entry.id   AF-A0A522MME7-F1
#
_cell.length_a   1.000
_cell.length_b   1.000
_cell.length_c   1.000
_cell.angle_alpha   90.00
_cell.angle_beta   90.00
_cell.angle_gamma   90.00
#
_symmetry.space_group_name_H-M   'P 1'
#
loop_
_entity.id
_entity.type
_entity.pdbx_description
1 polymer ?
#
loop_
_entity_poly.entity_id
_entity_poly.type
_entity_poly.pdbx_seq_one_letter_code
_entity_poly.pdbx_strand_id
1 'polypeptide(L)'
;MAKSYEELMGALGRAVFFRPERQRVRDLLSREAHPQLLVDGDEHPLFDVSLNGVSFLSQDSAESWAAGRELEVTLFLHGREAFRGRGRVARVEPGPRKGVRIGVALVGGFLDLPEILHQDEEGQLETDLRAGPEFWRERIPQPLQESVGRAVHFLHFYRQVLDRNEARYRARGARAGDPIASLADRALAELREPWAEIQRSASRAAVECLGDRQVLLASKRLTETLVTPVLSVCPLVERAYTKPLGYAGDYKVMQYYYNNALEGDSVFARVFHKLGVEHPLSAGVRTRKDYVVRLMEDEHLRYLDRAEASPAFRVASLGCGPAREVSDFIARRRGWPGHVAWTLIDQEDEALSIAYNDSHRQLQATGADGSLQCLHLSFVQIMRDPSLLPIESGQHFIFATGLFDYLGEAVAQVLVRTLFDQLAPGGLVVLGNALGPNDHFWSPEFILDWTMLYRTRDEMLRLAKRLPESAEVSVEIEPGNAYYFLMVRKH
;
A
#
# COMPACT_ATOMS: atom_id res chain seq x y z
N MET A 1 16.98 22.28 -10.82
CA MET A 1 17.12 23.27 -11.91
C MET A 1 15.87 24.12 -11.93
N ALA A 2 16.00 25.44 -12.09
CA ALA A 2 14.84 26.31 -12.31
C ALA A 2 14.24 25.98 -13.69
N LYS A 3 12.93 25.72 -13.75
CA LYS A 3 12.22 25.48 -15.01
C LYS A 3 12.17 26.78 -15.83
N SER A 4 12.35 26.68 -17.14
CA SER A 4 12.18 27.83 -18.03
C SER A 4 10.69 28.22 -18.11
N TYR A 5 10.38 29.47 -18.48
CA TYR A 5 8.99 29.92 -18.59
C TYR A 5 8.21 29.15 -19.68
N GLU A 6 8.90 28.64 -20.70
CA GLU A 6 8.35 27.79 -21.77
C GLU A 6 7.99 26.38 -21.27
N GLU A 7 8.67 25.89 -20.22
CA GLU A 7 8.37 24.63 -19.55
C GLU A 7 7.20 24.74 -18.54
N LEU A 8 6.77 25.97 -18.21
CA LEU A 8 5.60 26.24 -17.37
C LEU A 8 4.32 26.25 -18.21
N MET A 9 4.06 25.15 -18.92
CA MET A 9 2.78 24.99 -19.60
C MET A 9 1.64 25.00 -18.57
N GLY A 10 0.72 25.95 -18.72
CA GLY A 10 -0.52 26.00 -17.96
C GLY A 10 -1.45 24.82 -18.29
N ALA A 11 -2.54 24.71 -17.56
CA ALA A 11 -3.52 23.65 -17.78
C ALA A 11 -4.16 23.75 -19.17
N LEU A 12 -4.42 22.61 -19.83
CA LEU A 12 -5.06 22.54 -21.15
C LEU A 12 -6.52 22.07 -21.05
N GLY A 13 -7.35 22.45 -22.02
CA GLY A 13 -8.75 22.01 -22.12
C GLY A 13 -9.60 22.44 -20.91
N ARG A 14 -10.34 21.50 -20.32
CA ARG A 14 -11.22 21.79 -19.16
C ARG A 14 -10.46 22.14 -17.88
N ALA A 15 -9.17 21.81 -17.79
CA ALA A 15 -8.35 22.09 -16.62
C ALA A 15 -7.93 23.58 -16.51
N VAL A 16 -8.17 24.39 -17.56
CA VAL A 16 -7.99 25.86 -17.54
C VAL A 16 -8.90 26.52 -16.48
N PHE A 17 -10.07 25.94 -16.23
CA PHE A 17 -10.96 26.41 -15.18
C PHE A 17 -10.47 25.89 -13.83
N PHE A 18 -9.99 26.79 -12.98
CA PHE A 18 -9.59 26.45 -11.62
C PHE A 18 -10.75 25.76 -10.89
N ARG A 19 -10.49 24.53 -10.45
CA ARG A 19 -11.40 23.76 -9.61
C ARG A 19 -10.62 23.38 -8.36
N PRO A 20 -11.04 23.87 -7.18
CA PRO A 20 -10.48 23.41 -5.92
C PRO A 20 -10.46 21.88 -5.88
N GLU A 21 -9.31 21.33 -5.52
CA GLU A 21 -9.22 19.89 -5.29
C GLU A 21 -10.17 19.50 -4.15
N ARG A 22 -10.92 18.41 -4.36
CA ARG A 22 -11.75 17.83 -3.31
C ARG A 22 -10.95 16.75 -2.61
N GLN A 23 -10.78 16.88 -1.31
CA GLN A 23 -10.06 15.94 -0.47
C GLN A 23 -11.08 15.19 0.39
N ARG A 24 -10.94 13.85 0.48
CA ARG A 24 -11.81 13.08 1.37
C ARG A 24 -11.44 13.43 2.79
N VAL A 25 -12.44 13.53 3.66
CA VAL A 25 -12.24 13.88 5.08
C VAL A 25 -11.20 12.99 5.74
N ARG A 26 -11.28 11.68 5.51
CA ARG A 26 -10.37 10.68 6.06
C ARG A 26 -8.91 10.80 5.58
N ASP A 27 -8.69 11.50 4.46
CA ASP A 27 -7.37 11.72 3.86
C ASP A 27 -6.82 13.11 4.28
N LEU A 28 -7.70 14.03 4.71
CA LEU A 28 -7.37 15.40 5.13
C LEU A 28 -7.16 15.51 6.65
N LEU A 29 -8.09 15.00 7.45
CA LEU A 29 -8.09 15.14 8.91
C LEU A 29 -7.42 13.96 9.61
N SER A 30 -7.07 14.15 10.88
CA SER A 30 -6.62 13.09 11.78
C SER A 30 -7.62 11.94 11.87
N ARG A 31 -7.16 10.75 12.25
CA ARG A 31 -8.00 9.53 12.25
C ARG A 31 -9.09 9.57 13.31
N GLU A 32 -8.79 10.31 14.37
CA GLU A 32 -9.59 10.62 15.55
C GLU A 32 -10.54 11.80 15.30
N ALA A 33 -10.37 12.54 14.21
CA ALA A 33 -11.28 13.60 13.84
C ALA A 33 -12.70 13.05 13.66
N HIS A 34 -13.64 13.66 14.37
CA HIS A 34 -15.07 13.41 14.27
C HIS A 34 -15.78 14.69 13.81
N PRO A 35 -15.63 15.08 12.52
CA PRO A 35 -16.34 16.24 11.99
C PRO A 35 -17.84 16.02 12.04
N GLN A 36 -18.55 17.00 12.59
CA GLN A 36 -20.01 17.02 12.60
C GLN A 36 -20.46 18.05 11.57
N LEU A 37 -21.10 17.58 10.50
CA LEU A 37 -21.70 18.46 9.50
C LEU A 37 -23.20 18.57 9.75
N LEU A 38 -23.68 19.76 10.07
CA LEU A 38 -25.10 20.07 10.14
C LEU A 38 -25.55 20.69 8.82
N VAL A 39 -26.61 20.15 8.23
CA VAL A 39 -27.28 20.66 7.03
C VAL A 39 -28.73 20.91 7.35
N ASP A 40 -29.18 22.16 7.24
CA ASP A 40 -30.51 22.60 7.70
C ASP A 40 -30.82 22.21 9.17
N GLY A 41 -29.78 22.04 9.99
CA GLY A 41 -29.88 21.64 11.40
C GLY A 41 -29.72 20.13 11.66
N ASP A 42 -29.78 19.29 10.63
CA ASP A 42 -29.65 17.83 10.76
C ASP A 42 -28.20 17.37 10.53
N GLU A 43 -27.73 16.40 11.33
CA GLU A 43 -26.35 15.89 11.23
C GLU A 43 -26.21 14.88 10.09
N HIS A 44 -25.19 15.07 9.25
CA HIS A 44 -24.86 14.18 8.15
C HIS A 44 -23.37 13.78 8.14
N PRO A 45 -23.04 12.53 7.76
CA PRO A 45 -21.65 12.13 7.57
C PRO A 45 -20.97 12.92 6.44
N LEU A 46 -19.98 13.72 6.79
CA LEU A 46 -19.13 14.44 5.83
C LEU A 46 -18.25 13.46 5.06
N PHE A 47 -18.24 13.57 3.73
CA PHE A 47 -17.51 12.66 2.85
C PHE A 47 -16.24 13.29 2.27
N ASP A 48 -16.36 14.44 1.61
CA ASP A 48 -15.23 15.21 1.07
C ASP A 48 -15.44 16.72 1.21
N VAL A 49 -14.34 17.46 1.22
CA VAL A 49 -14.31 18.91 1.32
C VAL A 49 -13.40 19.53 0.27
N SER A 50 -13.64 20.78 -0.04
CA SER A 50 -12.83 21.64 -0.90
C SER A 50 -13.05 23.09 -0.50
N LEU A 51 -12.20 24.01 -0.94
CA LEU A 51 -12.30 25.44 -0.64
C LEU A 51 -13.73 26.01 -0.80
N ASN A 52 -14.48 25.54 -1.80
CA ASN A 52 -15.82 26.08 -2.13
C ASN A 52 -16.95 25.06 -2.05
N GLY A 53 -16.76 23.92 -1.37
CA GLY A 53 -17.78 22.88 -1.39
C GLY A 53 -17.52 21.73 -0.43
N VAL A 54 -18.61 21.12 0.01
CA VAL A 54 -18.62 19.89 0.82
C VAL A 54 -19.43 18.82 0.11
N SER A 55 -19.23 17.57 0.47
CA SER A 55 -20.21 16.53 0.19
C SER A 55 -20.47 15.68 1.42
N PHE A 56 -21.69 15.19 1.53
CA PHE A 56 -22.13 14.37 2.65
C PHE A 56 -23.01 13.21 2.16
N LEU A 57 -23.20 12.24 3.04
CA LEU A 57 -24.04 11.08 2.79
C LEU A 57 -25.40 11.26 3.46
N SER A 58 -26.49 10.93 2.76
CA SER A 58 -27.83 10.82 3.35
C SER A 58 -28.47 9.48 3.01
N GLN A 59 -29.37 9.01 3.87
CA GLN A 59 -30.25 7.86 3.62
C GLN A 59 -31.59 8.27 2.99
N ASP A 60 -31.85 9.57 2.87
CA ASP A 60 -33.07 10.06 2.24
C ASP A 60 -33.09 9.75 0.74
N SER A 61 -34.27 9.88 0.13
CA SER A 61 -34.38 9.77 -1.32
C SER A 61 -33.62 10.90 -2.03
N ALA A 62 -33.15 10.64 -3.24
CA ALA A 62 -32.51 11.66 -4.08
C ALA A 62 -33.45 12.86 -4.36
N GLU A 63 -34.76 12.63 -4.33
CA GLU A 63 -35.79 13.66 -4.54
C GLU A 63 -35.79 14.72 -3.44
N SER A 64 -35.44 14.34 -2.20
CA SER A 64 -35.30 15.26 -1.07
C SER A 64 -34.17 16.29 -1.28
N TRP A 65 -33.24 16.02 -2.20
CA TRP A 65 -32.03 16.81 -2.41
C TRP A 65 -31.99 17.40 -3.83
N ALA A 66 -33.08 18.00 -4.29
CA ALA A 66 -33.15 18.59 -5.62
C ALA A 66 -31.97 19.55 -5.91
N ALA A 67 -31.36 19.41 -7.09
CA ALA A 67 -30.30 20.30 -7.53
C ALA A 67 -30.77 21.76 -7.54
N GLY A 68 -29.96 22.66 -7.01
CA GLY A 68 -30.31 24.06 -6.83
C GLY A 68 -30.96 24.41 -5.49
N ARG A 69 -31.37 23.42 -4.67
CA ARG A 69 -31.87 23.66 -3.30
C ARG A 69 -30.80 24.38 -2.47
N GLU A 70 -31.19 25.49 -1.83
CA GLU A 70 -30.36 26.19 -0.85
C GLU A 70 -30.45 25.51 0.51
N LEU A 71 -29.33 25.50 1.23
CA LEU A 71 -29.14 24.80 2.50
C LEU A 71 -28.34 25.69 3.45
N GLU A 72 -28.63 25.62 4.74
CA GLU A 72 -27.69 26.07 5.78
C GLU A 72 -26.67 24.96 6.04
N VAL A 73 -25.39 25.33 6.12
CA VAL A 73 -24.28 24.39 6.30
C VAL A 73 -23.41 24.86 7.45
N THR A 74 -23.29 24.04 8.48
CA THR A 74 -22.37 24.29 9.60
C THR A 74 -21.48 23.08 9.81
N LEU A 75 -20.17 23.30 9.90
CA LEU A 75 -19.18 22.27 10.19
C LEU A 75 -18.61 22.52 11.57
N PHE A 76 -18.65 21.51 12.43
CA PHE A 76 -17.96 21.49 13.71
C PHE A 76 -16.81 20.49 13.69
N LEU A 77 -15.72 20.88 14.33
CA LEU A 77 -14.57 20.03 14.62
C LEU A 77 -14.23 20.17 16.11
N HIS A 78 -14.12 19.04 16.81
CA HIS A 78 -13.86 19.00 18.25
C HIS A 78 -14.82 19.89 19.08
N GLY A 79 -16.10 19.94 18.66
CA GLY A 79 -17.14 20.74 19.31
C GLY A 79 -17.05 22.25 19.07
N ARG A 80 -16.11 22.72 18.25
CA ARG A 80 -15.96 24.13 17.85
C ARG A 80 -16.41 24.32 16.41
N GLU A 81 -17.08 25.44 16.13
CA GLU A 81 -17.52 25.78 14.78
C GLU A 81 -16.29 26.07 13.89
N ALA A 82 -16.07 25.23 12.89
CA ALA A 82 -15.01 25.39 11.89
C ALA A 82 -15.51 26.17 10.66
N PHE A 83 -16.81 26.10 10.36
CA PHE A 83 -17.44 26.86 9.29
C PHE A 83 -18.94 27.00 9.51
N ARG A 84 -19.51 28.15 9.12
CA ARG A 84 -20.95 28.37 8.98
C ARG A 84 -21.21 29.19 7.74
N GLY A 85 -22.14 28.73 6.90
CA GLY A 85 -22.52 29.44 5.69
C GLY A 85 -23.73 28.83 5.01
N ARG A 86 -24.04 29.36 3.82
CA ARG A 86 -25.08 28.83 2.94
C ARG A 86 -24.45 28.01 1.84
N GLY A 87 -25.08 26.90 1.52
CA GLY A 87 -24.73 26.02 0.42
C GLY A 87 -25.88 25.86 -0.56
N ARG A 88 -25.56 25.37 -1.75
CA ARG A 88 -26.54 24.98 -2.75
C ARG A 88 -26.22 23.59 -3.27
N VAL A 89 -27.23 22.72 -3.36
CA VAL A 89 -27.05 21.38 -3.93
C VAL A 89 -26.60 21.50 -5.38
N ALA A 90 -25.38 21.05 -5.66
CA ALA A 90 -24.79 21.08 -7.00
C ALA A 90 -24.97 19.75 -7.73
N ARG A 91 -24.95 18.63 -6.99
CA ARG A 91 -25.11 17.28 -7.54
C ARG A 91 -25.66 16.30 -6.51
N VAL A 92 -26.37 15.29 -6.99
CA VAL A 92 -26.78 14.11 -6.20
C VAL A 92 -26.33 12.88 -6.96
N GLU A 93 -25.60 12.00 -6.28
CA GLU A 93 -25.03 10.79 -6.86
C GLU A 93 -25.40 9.59 -5.98
N PRO A 94 -25.44 8.36 -6.53
CA PRO A 94 -25.60 7.16 -5.72
C PRO A 94 -24.49 7.06 -4.66
N GLY A 95 -24.90 6.87 -3.40
CA GLY A 95 -24.01 6.69 -2.26
C GLY A 95 -23.83 5.21 -1.88
N PRO A 96 -22.96 4.91 -0.90
CA PRO A 96 -22.82 3.56 -0.37
C PRO A 96 -24.09 3.10 0.36
N ARG A 97 -24.32 1.77 0.39
CA ARG A 97 -25.42 1.10 1.12
C ARG A 97 -26.85 1.64 0.83
N LYS A 98 -27.17 1.89 -0.45
CA LYS A 98 -28.47 2.43 -0.93
C LYS A 98 -28.77 3.88 -0.52
N GLY A 99 -27.82 4.61 0.07
CA GLY A 99 -27.95 6.05 0.30
C GLY A 99 -27.60 6.90 -0.92
N VAL A 100 -27.56 8.21 -0.73
CA VAL A 100 -27.15 9.21 -1.72
C VAL A 100 -25.95 10.02 -1.21
N ARG A 101 -25.08 10.44 -2.13
CA ARG A 101 -24.04 11.44 -1.89
C ARG A 101 -24.50 12.77 -2.45
N ILE A 102 -24.58 13.79 -1.60
CA ILE A 102 -24.99 15.14 -1.97
C ILE A 102 -23.74 16.00 -2.05
N GLY A 103 -23.46 16.57 -3.22
CA GLY A 103 -22.42 17.57 -3.39
C GLY A 103 -23.02 18.97 -3.26
N VAL A 104 -22.53 19.74 -2.29
CA VAL A 104 -22.96 21.12 -2.02
C VAL A 104 -21.86 22.08 -2.44
N ALA A 105 -22.24 23.10 -3.22
CA ALA A 105 -21.40 24.25 -3.50
C ALA A 105 -21.71 25.35 -2.48
N LEU A 106 -20.68 25.87 -1.81
CA LEU A 106 -20.83 26.96 -0.86
C LEU A 106 -21.11 28.25 -1.64
N VAL A 107 -22.19 28.94 -1.25
CA VAL A 107 -22.61 30.22 -1.85
C VAL A 107 -22.36 31.41 -0.91
N GLY A 108 -22.11 31.14 0.37
CA GLY A 108 -21.62 32.12 1.34
C GLY A 108 -20.39 31.59 2.06
N GLY A 109 -19.29 32.33 1.98
CA GLY A 109 -18.00 31.96 2.58
C GLY A 109 -17.21 30.91 1.78
N PHE A 110 -16.09 30.48 2.35
CA PHE A 110 -15.24 29.40 1.85
C PHE A 110 -14.68 28.61 3.04
N LEU A 111 -14.26 27.37 2.80
CA LEU A 111 -13.56 26.57 3.80
C LEU A 111 -12.07 26.92 3.78
N ASP A 112 -11.57 27.47 4.88
CA ASP A 112 -10.14 27.66 5.12
C ASP A 112 -9.54 26.31 5.56
N LEU A 113 -9.04 25.54 4.58
CA LEU A 113 -8.50 24.20 4.84
C LEU A 113 -7.28 24.23 5.78
N PRO A 114 -6.31 25.16 5.64
CA PRO A 114 -5.25 25.33 6.63
C PRO A 114 -5.75 25.55 8.07
N GLU A 115 -6.74 26.43 8.27
CA GLU A 115 -7.29 26.67 9.61
C GLU A 115 -8.05 25.45 10.14
N ILE A 116 -8.79 24.74 9.29
CA ILE A 116 -9.46 23.48 9.63
C ILE A 116 -8.46 22.42 10.11
N LEU A 117 -7.32 22.30 9.44
CA LEU A 117 -6.25 21.39 9.84
C LEU A 117 -5.65 21.81 11.19
N HIS A 118 -5.37 23.11 11.37
CA HIS A 118 -4.86 23.62 12.63
C HIS A 118 -5.84 23.39 13.79
N GLN A 119 -7.13 23.62 13.57
CA GLN A 119 -8.18 23.34 14.56
C GLN A 119 -8.27 21.85 14.90
N ASP A 120 -8.08 20.97 13.92
CA ASP A 120 -8.04 19.52 14.16
C ASP A 120 -6.84 19.13 15.02
N GLU A 121 -5.65 19.65 14.71
CA GLU A 121 -4.41 19.42 15.47
C GLU A 121 -4.53 19.90 16.92
N GLU A 122 -5.01 21.14 17.14
CA GLU A 122 -5.20 21.71 18.47
C GLU A 122 -6.30 20.98 19.27
N GLY A 123 -7.42 20.63 18.61
CA GLY A 123 -8.50 19.89 19.26
C GLY A 123 -8.07 18.48 19.67
N GLN A 124 -7.23 17.83 18.86
CA GLN A 124 -6.63 16.55 19.18
C GLN A 124 -5.65 16.66 20.36
N LEU A 125 -4.80 17.68 20.37
CA LEU A 125 -3.88 17.96 21.48
C LEU A 125 -4.64 18.18 22.80
N GLU A 126 -5.67 19.03 22.79
CA GLU A 126 -6.49 19.29 23.98
C GLU A 126 -7.18 18.02 24.50
N THR A 127 -7.69 17.20 23.58
CA THR A 127 -8.30 15.91 23.91
C THR A 127 -7.29 15.00 24.57
N ASP A 128 -6.08 14.89 24.00
CA ASP A 128 -5.04 14.00 24.50
C ASP A 128 -4.51 14.43 25.87
N LEU A 129 -4.27 15.73 26.06
CA LEU A 129 -3.82 16.28 27.35
C LEU A 129 -4.87 16.09 28.45
N ARG A 130 -6.16 16.20 28.11
CA ARG A 130 -7.25 16.04 29.08
C ARG A 130 -7.56 14.57 29.39
N ALA A 131 -7.61 13.74 28.36
CA ALA A 131 -8.03 12.34 28.46
C ALA A 131 -6.92 11.47 29.06
N GLY A 132 -5.65 11.78 28.78
CA GLY A 132 -4.52 10.99 29.23
C GLY A 132 -4.45 9.59 28.58
N PRO A 133 -3.42 8.80 28.92
CA PRO A 133 -3.22 7.48 28.33
C PRO A 133 -4.26 6.43 28.78
N GLU A 134 -4.82 6.55 29.98
CA GLU A 134 -5.80 5.61 30.55
C GLU A 134 -7.11 5.60 29.76
N PHE A 135 -7.56 6.77 29.28
CA PHE A 135 -8.76 6.89 28.46
C PHE A 135 -8.71 5.97 27.24
N TRP A 136 -7.57 5.94 26.55
CA TRP A 136 -7.39 5.07 25.39
C TRP A 136 -7.26 3.61 25.80
N ARG A 137 -6.53 3.34 26.89
CA ARG A 137 -6.27 1.98 27.37
C ARG A 137 -7.53 1.22 27.76
N GLU A 138 -8.51 1.86 28.40
CA GLU A 138 -9.77 1.22 28.83
C GLU A 138 -10.61 0.68 27.66
N ARG A 139 -10.39 1.20 26.45
CA ARG A 139 -11.09 0.78 25.22
C ARG A 139 -10.41 -0.41 24.53
N ILE A 140 -9.20 -0.79 24.96
CA ILE A 140 -8.38 -1.80 24.28
C ILE A 140 -8.62 -3.17 24.92
N PRO A 141 -8.89 -4.23 24.13
CA PRO A 141 -9.05 -5.58 24.66
C PRO A 141 -7.83 -6.01 25.48
N GLN A 142 -8.07 -6.61 26.64
CA GLN A 142 -7.01 -7.11 27.52
C GLN A 142 -6.00 -8.03 26.81
N PRO A 143 -6.41 -8.98 25.94
CA PRO A 143 -5.46 -9.84 25.23
C PRO A 143 -4.46 -9.06 24.37
N LEU A 144 -4.89 -7.93 23.79
CA LEU A 144 -4.00 -7.09 23.00
C LEU A 144 -3.07 -6.28 23.90
N GLN A 145 -3.56 -5.72 25.01
CA GLN A 145 -2.70 -5.02 25.98
C GLN A 145 -1.58 -5.94 26.51
N GLU A 146 -1.90 -7.20 26.83
CA GLU A 146 -0.94 -8.20 27.29
C GLU A 146 0.08 -8.54 26.19
N SER A 147 -0.39 -8.74 24.95
CA SER A 147 0.49 -9.06 23.82
C SER A 147 1.45 -7.90 23.49
N VAL A 148 0.96 -6.66 23.49
CA VAL A 148 1.77 -5.44 23.32
C VAL A 148 2.75 -5.28 24.48
N GLY A 149 2.30 -5.45 25.73
CA GLY A 149 3.17 -5.40 26.91
C GLY A 149 4.31 -6.42 26.85
N ARG A 150 4.01 -7.64 26.40
CA ARG A 150 5.02 -8.69 26.17
C ARG A 150 6.01 -8.29 25.08
N ALA A 151 5.55 -7.68 23.98
CA ALA A 151 6.40 -7.18 22.92
C ALA A 151 7.35 -6.09 23.43
N VAL A 152 6.82 -5.10 24.14
CA VAL A 152 7.60 -3.98 24.71
C VAL A 152 8.69 -4.50 25.65
N HIS A 153 8.33 -5.39 26.58
CA HIS A 153 9.29 -6.00 27.50
C HIS A 153 10.39 -6.76 26.75
N PHE A 154 10.01 -7.58 25.77
CA PHE A 154 10.95 -8.34 24.94
C PHE A 154 11.94 -7.42 24.21
N LEU A 155 11.43 -6.39 23.54
CA LEU A 155 12.24 -5.45 22.76
C LEU A 155 13.22 -4.68 23.64
N HIS A 156 12.76 -4.10 24.75
CA HIS A 156 13.63 -3.35 25.64
C HIS A 156 14.69 -4.22 26.32
N PHE A 157 14.30 -5.42 26.77
CA PHE A 157 15.24 -6.35 27.38
C PHE A 157 16.37 -6.71 26.40
N TYR A 158 16.03 -7.11 25.17
CA TYR A 158 17.05 -7.50 24.20
C TYR A 158 17.84 -6.32 23.66
N ARG A 159 17.26 -5.12 23.54
CA ARG A 159 18.02 -3.91 23.24
C ARG A 159 19.11 -3.67 24.29
N GLN A 160 18.76 -3.68 25.57
CA GLN A 160 19.73 -3.50 26.66
C GLN A 160 20.81 -4.59 26.70
N VAL A 161 20.44 -5.85 26.44
CA VAL A 161 21.40 -6.97 26.39
C VAL A 161 22.35 -6.82 25.21
N LEU A 162 21.83 -6.56 24.01
CA LEU A 162 22.63 -6.47 22.79
C LEU A 162 23.54 -5.24 22.80
N ASP A 163 23.02 -4.06 23.13
CA ASP A 163 23.79 -2.81 23.16
C ASP A 163 24.97 -2.89 24.14
N ARG A 164 24.73 -3.45 25.34
CA ARG A 164 25.77 -3.66 26.36
C ARG A 164 26.87 -4.61 25.89
N ASN A 165 26.51 -5.72 25.24
CA ASN A 165 27.49 -6.70 24.75
C ASN A 165 28.23 -6.19 23.52
N GLU A 166 27.54 -5.50 22.62
CA GLU A 166 28.15 -4.80 21.48
C GLU A 166 29.19 -3.78 21.93
N ALA A 167 28.86 -2.92 22.91
CA ALA A 167 29.81 -1.97 23.50
C ALA A 167 31.03 -2.68 24.11
N ARG A 168 30.82 -3.77 24.86
CA ARG A 168 31.90 -4.57 25.45
C ARG A 168 32.81 -5.20 24.39
N TYR A 169 32.25 -5.67 23.28
CA TYR A 169 33.02 -6.27 22.19
C TYR A 169 33.81 -5.22 21.41
N ARG A 170 33.21 -4.06 21.11
CA ARG A 170 33.90 -2.92 20.50
C ARG A 170 35.07 -2.44 21.36
N ALA A 171 34.89 -2.33 22.68
CA ALA A 171 35.94 -1.89 23.59
C ALA A 171 37.14 -2.85 23.71
N ARG A 172 36.95 -4.15 23.42
CA ARG A 172 38.01 -5.17 23.50
C ARG A 172 38.93 -5.20 22.28
N GLY A 173 38.59 -4.51 21.20
CA GLY A 173 39.31 -4.55 19.93
C GLY A 173 39.14 -5.88 19.17
N ALA A 174 39.50 -5.89 17.88
CA ALA A 174 39.37 -7.07 17.03
C ALA A 174 40.29 -8.21 17.52
N ARG A 175 39.69 -9.35 17.90
CA ARG A 175 40.37 -10.66 17.91
C ARG A 175 40.06 -11.36 16.59
N ALA A 176 40.67 -12.51 16.29
CA ALA A 176 40.36 -13.27 15.07
C ALA A 176 38.84 -13.48 14.90
N GLY A 177 38.30 -13.11 13.74
CA GLY A 177 36.87 -13.12 13.42
C GLY A 177 36.15 -11.78 13.64
N ASP A 178 34.86 -11.71 13.29
CA ASP A 178 33.98 -10.57 13.58
C ASP A 178 33.05 -10.90 14.77
N PRO A 179 33.40 -10.47 16.00
CA PRO A 179 32.60 -10.78 17.19
C PRO A 179 31.22 -10.07 17.18
N ILE A 180 31.06 -8.98 16.44
CA ILE A 180 29.78 -8.26 16.32
C ILE A 180 28.85 -9.03 15.38
N ALA A 181 29.35 -9.51 14.24
CA ALA A 181 28.60 -10.40 13.36
C ALA A 181 28.16 -11.68 14.10
N SER A 182 29.08 -12.33 14.82
CA SER A 182 28.76 -13.52 15.62
C SER A 182 27.75 -13.25 16.75
N LEU A 183 27.73 -12.04 17.33
CA LEU A 183 26.68 -11.65 18.27
C LEU A 183 25.32 -11.55 17.59
N ALA A 184 25.27 -10.90 16.42
CA ALA A 184 24.05 -10.76 15.63
C ALA A 184 23.48 -12.12 15.20
N ASP A 185 24.32 -13.04 14.71
CA ASP A 185 23.88 -14.37 14.27
C ASP A 185 23.28 -15.19 15.41
N ARG A 186 23.95 -15.21 16.57
CA ARG A 186 23.43 -15.90 17.77
C ARG A 186 22.13 -15.26 18.25
N ALA A 187 22.08 -13.93 18.31
CA ALA A 187 20.86 -13.23 18.70
C ALA A 187 19.72 -13.54 17.73
N LEU A 188 19.95 -13.46 16.42
CA LEU A 188 18.94 -13.79 15.42
C LEU A 188 18.41 -15.22 15.59
N ALA A 189 19.29 -16.20 15.82
CA ALA A 189 18.90 -17.58 16.03
C ALA A 189 17.97 -17.75 17.26
N GLU A 190 18.34 -17.15 18.39
CA GLU A 190 17.59 -17.27 19.65
C GLU A 190 16.29 -16.44 19.67
N LEU A 191 16.26 -15.29 18.98
CA LEU A 191 15.13 -14.37 19.03
C LEU A 191 14.03 -14.67 18.01
N ARG A 192 14.33 -15.44 16.97
CA ARG A 192 13.41 -15.68 15.85
C ARG A 192 12.06 -16.23 16.28
N GLU A 193 12.04 -17.39 16.93
CA GLU A 193 10.78 -18.04 17.31
C GLU A 193 10.04 -17.30 18.44
N PRO A 194 10.70 -16.83 19.52
CA PRO A 194 10.04 -16.03 20.54
C PRO A 194 9.39 -14.76 19.99
N TRP A 195 10.07 -14.05 19.08
CA TRP A 195 9.50 -12.86 18.44
C TRP A 195 8.32 -13.21 17.52
N ALA A 196 8.44 -14.30 16.74
CA ALA A 196 7.35 -14.77 15.89
C ALA A 196 6.10 -15.15 16.69
N GLU A 197 6.23 -15.76 17.88
CA GLU A 197 5.08 -16.06 18.73
C GLU A 197 4.44 -14.80 19.35
N ILE A 198 5.26 -13.79 19.68
CA ILE A 198 4.74 -12.47 20.08
C ILE A 198 3.86 -11.89 18.98
N GLN A 199 4.35 -11.91 17.75
CA GLN A 199 3.66 -11.39 16.57
C GLN A 199 2.33 -12.13 16.29
N ARG A 200 2.33 -13.47 16.36
CA ARG A 200 1.11 -14.27 16.16
C ARG A 200 0.06 -14.04 17.25
N SER A 201 0.48 -13.97 18.51
CA SER A 201 -0.43 -13.66 19.62
C SER A 201 -1.04 -12.26 19.50
N ALA A 202 -0.21 -11.27 19.19
CA ALA A 202 -0.69 -9.90 18.99
C ALA A 202 -1.62 -9.80 17.77
N SER A 203 -1.34 -10.54 16.70
CA SER A 203 -2.25 -10.69 15.56
C SER A 203 -3.58 -11.28 16.02
N ARG A 204 -3.62 -12.45 16.64
CA ARG A 204 -4.90 -13.04 17.11
C ARG A 204 -5.74 -12.05 17.94
N ALA A 205 -5.12 -11.32 18.86
CA ALA A 205 -5.80 -10.30 19.67
C ALA A 205 -6.24 -9.07 18.88
N ALA A 206 -5.47 -8.62 17.89
CA ALA A 206 -5.80 -7.45 17.10
C ALA A 206 -6.97 -7.70 16.11
N VAL A 207 -7.29 -8.96 15.76
CA VAL A 207 -8.42 -9.28 14.84
C VAL A 207 -9.73 -8.89 15.51
N GLU A 208 -9.81 -9.10 16.82
CA GLU A 208 -10.97 -8.75 17.64
C GLU A 208 -11.24 -7.24 17.65
N CYS A 209 -10.21 -6.42 17.34
CA CYS A 209 -10.35 -4.97 17.27
C CYS A 209 -10.99 -4.48 15.95
N LEU A 210 -11.05 -5.31 14.90
CA LEU A 210 -11.53 -4.88 13.57
C LEU A 210 -13.02 -4.57 13.52
N GLY A 211 -13.81 -5.10 14.47
CA GLY A 211 -15.26 -4.91 14.54
C GLY A 211 -15.69 -3.52 15.01
N ASP A 212 -14.80 -2.76 15.68
CA ASP A 212 -15.10 -1.45 16.23
C ASP A 212 -13.96 -0.47 15.89
N ARG A 213 -14.31 0.62 15.18
CA ARG A 213 -13.34 1.62 14.73
C ARG A 213 -12.62 2.33 15.89
N GLN A 214 -13.33 2.65 16.97
CA GLN A 214 -12.73 3.35 18.11
C GLN A 214 -11.74 2.43 18.84
N VAL A 215 -12.12 1.16 19.00
CA VAL A 215 -11.23 0.13 19.56
C VAL A 215 -10.01 -0.06 18.67
N LEU A 216 -10.19 -0.19 17.35
CA LEU A 216 -9.08 -0.32 16.40
C LEU A 216 -8.08 0.85 16.49
N LEU A 217 -8.58 2.08 16.50
CA LEU A 217 -7.72 3.27 16.57
C LEU A 217 -6.96 3.34 17.91
N ALA A 218 -7.63 3.08 19.04
CA ALA A 218 -6.98 3.02 20.34
C ALA A 218 -5.89 1.93 20.40
N SER A 219 -6.19 0.76 19.83
CA SER A 219 -5.28 -0.38 19.74
C SER A 219 -4.05 -0.12 18.87
N LYS A 220 -4.24 0.55 17.71
CA LYS A 220 -3.13 1.02 16.85
C LYS A 220 -2.28 2.04 17.60
N ARG A 221 -2.91 3.04 18.21
CA ARG A 221 -2.23 4.06 19.00
C ARG A 221 -1.36 3.47 20.12
N LEU A 222 -1.85 2.47 20.85
CA LEU A 222 -1.05 1.78 21.87
C LEU A 222 0.21 1.14 21.28
N THR A 223 0.07 0.47 20.13
CA THR A 223 1.21 -0.16 19.43
C THR A 223 2.20 0.89 18.93
N GLU A 224 1.70 1.93 18.27
CA GLU A 224 2.50 3.04 17.73
C GLU A 224 3.20 3.85 18.84
N THR A 225 2.61 3.91 20.04
CA THR A 225 3.22 4.60 21.20
C THR A 225 4.31 3.77 21.86
N LEU A 226 4.10 2.46 22.02
CA LEU A 226 4.96 1.63 22.86
C LEU A 226 5.96 0.75 22.10
N VAL A 227 5.59 0.29 20.91
CA VAL A 227 6.37 -0.71 20.15
C VAL A 227 7.14 -0.05 19.01
N THR A 228 6.45 0.72 18.17
CA THR A 228 7.04 1.32 16.97
C THR A 228 8.32 2.14 17.26
N PRO A 229 8.37 3.02 18.28
CA PRO A 229 9.56 3.84 18.54
C PRO A 229 10.78 3.01 18.95
N VAL A 230 10.57 1.83 19.56
CA VAL A 230 11.65 0.92 19.92
C VAL A 230 12.25 0.27 18.68
N LEU A 231 11.42 0.01 17.66
CA LEU A 231 11.79 -0.62 16.40
C LEU A 231 12.22 0.37 15.31
N SER A 232 11.92 1.66 15.41
CA SER A 232 12.33 2.71 14.45
C SER A 232 13.84 2.85 14.23
N VAL A 233 14.68 2.23 15.06
CA VAL A 233 16.12 2.12 14.77
C VAL A 233 16.43 1.10 13.66
N CYS A 234 15.46 0.27 13.28
CA CYS A 234 15.60 -0.73 12.23
C CYS A 234 15.26 -0.09 10.87
N PRO A 235 16.16 -0.11 9.87
CA PRO A 235 15.94 0.60 8.60
C PRO A 235 14.64 0.24 7.88
N LEU A 236 14.24 -1.03 7.93
CA LEU A 236 12.99 -1.51 7.33
C LEU A 236 11.77 -0.88 8.00
N VAL A 237 11.74 -0.87 9.33
CA VAL A 237 10.61 -0.38 10.12
C VAL A 237 10.48 1.13 9.95
N GLU A 238 11.60 1.85 10.05
CA GLU A 238 11.62 3.30 9.89
C GLU A 238 11.13 3.72 8.52
N ARG A 239 11.63 3.08 7.45
CA ARG A 239 11.22 3.39 6.07
C ARG A 239 9.73 3.14 5.87
N ALA A 240 9.24 1.98 6.32
CA ALA A 240 7.84 1.60 6.14
C ALA A 240 6.88 2.46 6.98
N TYR A 241 7.26 2.84 8.20
CA TYR A 241 6.41 3.63 9.10
C TYR A 241 6.37 5.12 8.73
N THR A 242 7.53 5.73 8.46
CA THR A 242 7.62 7.16 8.11
C THR A 242 7.11 7.47 6.71
N LYS A 243 7.05 6.47 5.82
CA LYS A 243 6.46 6.56 4.47
C LYS A 243 6.97 7.80 3.73
N PRO A 244 8.28 7.96 3.52
CA PRO A 244 8.85 9.18 2.93
C PRO A 244 8.32 9.49 1.52
N LEU A 245 7.73 8.50 0.84
CA LEU A 245 7.11 8.64 -0.48
C LEU A 245 5.56 8.58 -0.42
N GLY A 246 4.99 8.72 0.78
CA GLY A 246 3.55 8.75 1.03
C GLY A 246 2.91 7.37 1.23
N TYR A 247 3.66 6.28 1.14
CA TYR A 247 3.17 4.91 1.41
C TYR A 247 4.27 3.97 1.91
N ALA A 248 3.88 2.85 2.53
CA ALA A 248 4.79 1.96 3.27
C ALA A 248 5.53 0.95 2.40
N GLY A 249 4.94 0.53 1.28
CA GLY A 249 5.47 -0.53 0.41
C GLY A 249 6.34 -0.03 -0.74
N ASP A 250 7.12 1.03 -0.53
CA ASP A 250 7.91 1.65 -1.61
C ASP A 250 9.08 0.79 -2.11
N TYR A 251 9.71 1.23 -3.21
CA TYR A 251 10.82 0.49 -3.81
C TYR A 251 11.98 0.19 -2.85
N LYS A 252 12.22 1.03 -1.83
CA LYS A 252 13.29 0.83 -0.86
C LYS A 252 12.95 -0.29 0.11
N VAL A 253 11.69 -0.35 0.55
CA VAL A 253 11.18 -1.49 1.34
C VAL A 253 11.28 -2.78 0.54
N MET A 254 10.92 -2.76 -0.75
CA MET A 254 11.09 -3.92 -1.63
C MET A 254 12.57 -4.34 -1.73
N GLN A 255 13.51 -3.40 -1.84
CA GLN A 255 14.94 -3.70 -1.83
C GLN A 255 15.39 -4.38 -0.54
N TYR A 256 14.92 -3.95 0.64
CA TYR A 256 15.24 -4.63 1.90
C TYR A 256 14.77 -6.09 1.88
N TYR A 257 13.55 -6.33 1.38
CA TYR A 257 13.03 -7.69 1.24
C TYR A 257 13.85 -8.55 0.29
N TYR A 258 14.26 -8.02 -0.87
CA TYR A 258 15.05 -8.75 -1.86
C TYR A 258 16.50 -8.99 -1.41
N ASN A 259 17.16 -7.99 -0.84
CA ASN A 259 18.55 -8.08 -0.40
C ASN A 259 18.72 -9.07 0.75
N ASN A 260 17.68 -9.22 1.58
CA ASN A 260 17.63 -10.21 2.66
C ASN A 260 18.82 -10.10 3.63
N ALA A 261 19.34 -8.89 3.84
CA ALA A 261 20.57 -8.62 4.57
C ALA A 261 20.32 -8.31 6.06
N LEU A 262 21.40 -8.31 6.84
CA LEU A 262 21.44 -7.77 8.20
C LEU A 262 21.81 -6.28 8.12
N GLU A 263 20.84 -5.38 8.21
CA GLU A 263 21.07 -3.93 8.05
C GLU A 263 20.70 -3.13 9.32
N GLY A 264 21.54 -2.16 9.68
CA GLY A 264 21.33 -1.28 10.83
C GLY A 264 22.63 -0.89 11.55
N ASP A 265 22.54 0.17 12.35
CA ASP A 265 23.71 0.80 13.01
C ASP A 265 24.13 0.11 14.32
N SER A 266 23.26 -0.72 14.89
CA SER A 266 23.53 -1.58 16.05
C SER A 266 23.19 -3.04 15.78
N VAL A 267 23.68 -3.94 16.62
CA VAL A 267 23.30 -5.36 16.56
C VAL A 267 21.79 -5.52 16.75
N PHE A 268 21.17 -4.77 17.66
CA PHE A 268 19.72 -4.77 17.84
C PHE A 268 19.01 -4.39 16.53
N ALA A 269 19.40 -3.28 15.90
CA ALA A 269 18.79 -2.83 14.65
C ALA A 269 18.96 -3.88 13.52
N ARG A 270 20.15 -4.47 13.38
CA ARG A 270 20.43 -5.51 12.38
C ARG A 270 19.56 -6.75 12.57
N VAL A 271 19.46 -7.24 13.82
CA VAL A 271 18.68 -8.44 14.14
C VAL A 271 17.20 -8.19 13.88
N PHE A 272 16.63 -7.07 14.36
CA PHE A 272 15.21 -6.79 14.17
C PHE A 272 14.85 -6.36 12.75
N HIS A 273 15.76 -5.73 12.01
CA HIS A 273 15.64 -5.57 10.56
C HIS A 273 15.49 -6.94 9.90
N LYS A 274 16.41 -7.87 10.18
CA LYS A 274 16.40 -9.21 9.60
C LYS A 274 15.16 -10.01 9.99
N LEU A 275 14.71 -9.93 11.24
CA LEU A 275 13.44 -10.54 11.67
C LEU A 275 12.24 -9.95 10.92
N GLY A 276 12.21 -8.63 10.66
CA GLY A 276 11.18 -8.00 9.83
C GLY A 276 11.22 -8.44 8.37
N VAL A 277 12.41 -8.69 7.83
CA VAL A 277 12.63 -9.23 6.48
C VAL A 277 12.26 -10.72 6.38
N GLU A 278 12.42 -11.48 7.45
CA GLU A 278 12.03 -12.89 7.57
C GLU A 278 10.55 -13.08 7.96
N HIS A 279 9.85 -12.02 8.37
CA HIS A 279 8.42 -12.04 8.66
C HIS A 279 7.63 -12.64 7.47
N PRO A 280 6.62 -13.52 7.69
CA PRO A 280 5.99 -14.28 6.60
C PRO A 280 5.47 -13.44 5.43
N LEU A 281 4.86 -12.28 5.69
CA LEU A 281 4.42 -11.38 4.61
C LEU A 281 5.59 -10.77 3.82
N SER A 282 6.70 -10.46 4.48
CA SER A 282 7.93 -9.93 3.87
C SER A 282 8.69 -11.02 3.09
N ALA A 283 8.80 -12.20 3.68
CA ALA A 283 9.38 -13.37 3.04
C ALA A 283 8.58 -13.80 1.80
N GLY A 284 7.26 -13.68 1.89
CA GLY A 284 6.33 -13.86 0.79
C GLY A 284 6.62 -12.96 -0.42
N VAL A 285 7.21 -11.78 -0.23
CA VAL A 285 7.62 -10.91 -1.35
C VAL A 285 8.75 -11.55 -2.17
N ARG A 286 9.66 -12.31 -1.53
CA ARG A 286 10.72 -13.03 -2.25
C ARG A 286 10.16 -14.24 -2.99
N THR A 287 9.33 -15.04 -2.32
CA THR A 287 8.75 -16.26 -2.91
C THR A 287 7.74 -15.94 -4.02
N ARG A 288 6.93 -14.88 -3.87
CA ARG A 288 6.04 -14.40 -4.94
C ARG A 288 6.82 -13.91 -6.16
N LYS A 289 7.94 -13.21 -5.96
CA LYS A 289 8.86 -12.80 -7.04
C LYS A 289 9.44 -14.02 -7.75
N ASP A 290 9.91 -15.04 -7.02
CA ASP A 290 10.39 -16.29 -7.60
C ASP A 290 9.32 -17.06 -8.36
N TYR A 291 8.08 -17.03 -7.87
CA TYR A 291 6.94 -17.65 -8.52
C TYR A 291 6.60 -16.95 -9.84
N VAL A 292 6.54 -15.62 -9.88
CA VAL A 292 6.32 -14.86 -11.12
C VAL A 292 7.44 -15.09 -12.15
N VAL A 293 8.70 -15.17 -11.72
CA VAL A 293 9.82 -15.53 -12.62
C VAL A 293 9.57 -16.87 -13.28
N ARG A 294 9.18 -17.91 -12.52
CA ARG A 294 8.87 -19.23 -13.08
C ARG A 294 7.70 -19.21 -14.04
N LEU A 295 6.62 -18.51 -13.70
CA LEU A 295 5.48 -18.34 -14.60
C LEU A 295 5.89 -17.63 -15.91
N MET A 296 6.75 -16.63 -15.83
CA MET A 296 7.28 -15.95 -17.03
C MET A 296 8.14 -16.90 -17.88
N GLU A 297 8.95 -17.76 -17.26
CA GLU A 297 9.73 -18.81 -17.95
C GLU A 297 8.81 -19.82 -18.66
N ASP A 298 7.77 -20.29 -17.98
CA ASP A 298 6.79 -21.25 -18.53
C ASP A 298 6.00 -20.64 -19.69
N GLU A 299 5.51 -19.40 -19.54
CA GLU A 299 4.77 -18.70 -20.59
C GLU A 299 5.65 -18.38 -21.80
N HIS A 300 6.93 -18.07 -21.57
CA HIS A 300 7.89 -17.87 -22.64
C HIS A 300 8.18 -19.18 -23.39
N LEU A 301 8.34 -20.31 -22.69
CA LEU A 301 8.49 -21.63 -23.34
C LEU A 301 7.24 -21.98 -24.17
N ARG A 302 6.05 -21.78 -23.60
CA ARG A 302 4.77 -22.00 -24.28
C ARG A 302 4.61 -21.12 -25.53
N TYR A 303 5.12 -19.89 -25.49
CA TYR A 303 5.17 -19.01 -26.64
C TYR A 303 6.07 -19.56 -27.75
N LEU A 304 7.26 -20.06 -27.41
CA LEU A 304 8.19 -20.65 -28.38
C LEU A 304 7.63 -21.90 -29.05
N ASP A 305 6.92 -22.75 -28.30
CA ASP A 305 6.34 -24.00 -28.81
C ASP A 305 5.23 -23.78 -29.84
N ARG A 306 4.56 -22.62 -29.82
CA ARG A 306 3.47 -22.32 -30.75
C ARG A 306 3.94 -21.99 -32.16
N ALA A 307 5.24 -21.73 -32.36
CA ALA A 307 5.82 -21.30 -33.64
C ALA A 307 5.04 -20.14 -34.29
N GLU A 308 4.40 -19.29 -33.46
CA GLU A 308 3.66 -18.12 -33.95
C GLU A 308 4.63 -17.19 -34.67
N ALA A 309 4.19 -16.59 -35.78
CA ALA A 309 4.93 -15.58 -36.52
C ALA A 309 5.07 -14.24 -35.76
N SER A 310 4.79 -14.23 -34.45
CA SER A 310 4.93 -13.04 -33.62
C SER A 310 6.41 -12.68 -33.49
N PRO A 311 6.80 -11.42 -33.71
CA PRO A 311 8.21 -11.03 -33.70
C PRO A 311 8.79 -10.99 -32.28
N ALA A 312 7.97 -10.97 -31.23
CA ALA A 312 8.45 -10.84 -29.85
C ALA A 312 7.48 -11.41 -28.80
N PHE A 313 8.05 -12.01 -27.75
CA PHE A 313 7.34 -12.31 -26.51
C PHE A 313 7.23 -11.02 -25.68
N ARG A 314 5.99 -10.54 -25.51
CA ARG A 314 5.68 -9.25 -24.88
C ARG A 314 5.19 -9.43 -23.45
N VAL A 315 5.84 -8.73 -22.52
CA VAL A 315 5.59 -8.80 -21.08
C VAL A 315 5.29 -7.40 -20.53
N ALA A 316 4.24 -7.25 -19.73
CA ALA A 316 3.95 -6.00 -19.01
C ALA A 316 3.98 -6.22 -17.49
N SER A 317 4.64 -5.32 -16.76
CA SER A 317 4.68 -5.30 -15.30
C SER A 317 4.08 -3.99 -14.78
N LEU A 318 3.02 -4.09 -13.98
CA LEU A 318 2.32 -2.93 -13.41
C LEU A 318 2.62 -2.78 -11.92
N GLY A 319 3.07 -1.59 -11.52
CA GLY A 319 3.65 -1.36 -10.21
C GLY A 319 4.90 -2.20 -10.04
N CYS A 320 5.81 -2.09 -11.01
CA CYS A 320 6.94 -3.00 -11.15
C CYS A 320 7.99 -2.84 -10.04
N GLY A 321 8.00 -1.70 -9.33
CA GLY A 321 9.05 -1.35 -8.39
C GLY A 321 10.43 -1.50 -9.03
N PRO A 322 11.42 -2.08 -8.32
CA PRO A 322 12.73 -2.41 -8.88
C PRO A 322 12.75 -3.50 -9.97
N ALA A 323 11.61 -4.10 -10.32
CA ALA A 323 11.42 -5.15 -11.32
C ALA A 323 12.42 -6.33 -11.22
N ARG A 324 12.71 -6.79 -9.99
CA ARG A 324 13.66 -7.89 -9.75
C ARG A 324 13.28 -9.17 -10.51
N GLU A 325 11.99 -9.37 -10.75
CA GLU A 325 11.44 -10.45 -11.58
C GLU A 325 12.07 -10.46 -12.99
N VAL A 326 12.28 -9.29 -13.61
CA VAL A 326 12.81 -9.18 -14.97
C VAL A 326 14.31 -9.45 -14.99
N SER A 327 15.07 -8.82 -14.10
CA SER A 327 16.52 -9.08 -14.01
C SER A 327 16.82 -10.55 -13.70
N ASP A 328 16.03 -11.17 -12.83
CA ASP A 328 16.20 -12.58 -12.45
C ASP A 328 15.82 -13.52 -13.59
N PHE A 329 14.74 -13.23 -14.34
CA PHE A 329 14.40 -13.99 -15.54
C PHE A 329 15.55 -13.99 -16.54
N ILE A 330 16.11 -12.82 -16.85
CA ILE A 330 17.23 -12.69 -17.80
C ILE A 330 18.45 -13.49 -17.30
N ALA A 331 18.80 -13.32 -16.02
CA ALA A 331 19.95 -13.98 -15.41
C ALA A 331 19.81 -15.52 -15.37
N ARG A 332 18.60 -16.04 -15.11
CA ARG A 332 18.32 -17.49 -15.07
C ARG A 332 18.28 -18.12 -16.44
N ARG A 333 17.58 -17.49 -17.39
CA ARG A 333 17.45 -17.97 -18.77
C ARG A 333 18.78 -17.93 -19.51
N ARG A 334 19.63 -16.93 -19.24
CA ARG A 334 20.91 -16.64 -19.93
C ARG A 334 20.82 -16.39 -21.44
N GLY A 335 19.70 -16.70 -22.08
CA GLY A 335 19.45 -16.51 -23.50
C GLY A 335 18.17 -17.21 -23.95
N TRP A 336 17.71 -16.86 -25.15
CA TRP A 336 16.53 -17.44 -25.78
C TRP A 336 16.54 -17.19 -27.30
N PRO A 337 15.79 -17.99 -28.08
CA PRO A 337 15.49 -17.64 -29.46
C PRO A 337 14.45 -16.51 -29.54
N GLY A 338 14.58 -15.63 -30.53
CA GLY A 338 13.69 -14.49 -30.74
C GLY A 338 13.90 -13.34 -29.75
N HIS A 339 12.98 -12.39 -29.76
CA HIS A 339 13.05 -11.17 -28.96
C HIS A 339 12.07 -11.20 -27.78
N VAL A 340 12.48 -10.72 -26.61
CA VAL A 340 11.58 -10.48 -25.46
C VAL A 340 11.49 -8.98 -25.18
N ALA A 341 10.28 -8.43 -25.15
CA ALA A 341 10.03 -7.01 -24.91
C ALA A 341 9.28 -6.81 -23.58
N TRP A 342 9.85 -6.02 -22.68
CA TRP A 342 9.25 -5.69 -21.39
C TRP A 342 8.76 -4.24 -21.35
N THR A 343 7.52 -4.05 -20.89
CA THR A 343 6.97 -2.75 -20.49
C THR A 343 6.85 -2.70 -18.97
N LEU A 344 7.60 -1.80 -18.33
CA LEU A 344 7.70 -1.64 -16.88
C LEU A 344 7.01 -0.34 -16.49
N ILE A 345 5.95 -0.43 -15.68
CA ILE A 345 5.11 0.72 -15.32
C ILE A 345 5.18 0.92 -13.81
N ASP A 346 5.59 2.10 -13.39
CA ASP A 346 5.62 2.48 -11.97
C ASP A 346 5.39 3.99 -11.80
N GLN A 347 4.97 4.40 -10.61
CA GLN A 347 4.80 5.80 -10.25
C GLN A 347 6.10 6.44 -9.73
N GLU A 348 7.16 5.64 -9.56
CA GLU A 348 8.42 6.09 -8.97
C GLU A 348 9.56 6.07 -9.99
N ASP A 349 10.10 7.24 -10.30
CA ASP A 349 11.23 7.41 -11.24
C ASP A 349 12.49 6.66 -10.80
N GLU A 350 12.78 6.63 -9.49
CA GLU A 350 13.94 5.92 -8.95
C GLU A 350 13.78 4.40 -9.05
N ALA A 351 12.56 3.88 -8.84
CA ALA A 351 12.26 2.46 -9.01
C ALA A 351 12.45 2.03 -10.47
N LEU A 352 11.94 2.82 -11.42
CA LEU A 352 12.13 2.60 -12.86
C LEU A 352 13.60 2.66 -13.26
N SER A 353 14.36 3.61 -12.70
CA SER A 353 15.80 3.72 -12.93
C SER A 353 16.56 2.47 -12.48
N ILE A 354 16.22 1.92 -11.30
CA ILE A 354 16.80 0.66 -10.80
C ILE A 354 16.40 -0.50 -11.71
N ALA A 355 15.12 -0.61 -12.04
CA ALA A 355 14.58 -1.66 -12.90
C ALA A 355 15.27 -1.71 -14.28
N TYR A 356 15.42 -0.55 -14.91
CA TYR A 356 16.13 -0.41 -16.19
C TYR A 356 17.59 -0.82 -16.07
N ASN A 357 18.32 -0.27 -15.10
CA ASN A 357 19.76 -0.50 -14.94
C ASN A 357 20.08 -1.97 -14.62
N ASP A 358 19.36 -2.59 -13.69
CA ASP A 358 19.60 -3.97 -13.31
C ASP A 358 19.25 -4.93 -14.46
N SER A 359 18.11 -4.74 -15.13
CA SER A 359 17.70 -5.58 -16.26
C SER A 359 18.62 -5.40 -17.46
N HIS A 360 19.00 -4.16 -17.81
CA HIS A 360 19.91 -3.88 -18.92
C HIS A 360 21.30 -4.47 -18.66
N ARG A 361 21.81 -4.40 -17.42
CA ARG A 361 23.08 -5.04 -17.04
C ARG A 361 23.04 -6.55 -17.30
N GLN A 362 21.91 -7.22 -17.00
CA GLN A 362 21.75 -8.65 -17.27
C GLN A 362 21.66 -8.96 -18.77
N LEU A 363 20.98 -8.14 -19.58
CA LEU A 363 20.96 -8.30 -21.04
C LEU A 363 22.37 -8.20 -21.63
N GLN A 364 23.13 -7.19 -21.21
CA GLN A 364 24.53 -7.02 -21.66
C GLN A 364 25.43 -8.18 -21.24
N ALA A 365 25.29 -8.65 -19.99
CA ALA A 365 26.11 -9.73 -19.46
C ALA A 365 25.80 -11.10 -20.12
N THR A 366 24.56 -11.32 -20.54
CA THR A 366 24.11 -12.58 -21.13
C THR A 366 24.14 -12.59 -22.66
N GLY A 367 24.08 -11.43 -23.30
CA GLY A 367 23.92 -11.30 -24.75
C GLY A 367 22.52 -11.68 -25.25
N ALA A 368 21.54 -11.80 -24.34
CA ALA A 368 20.17 -12.17 -24.70
C ALA A 368 19.45 -11.03 -25.44
N ASP A 369 18.62 -11.38 -26.41
CA ASP A 369 17.89 -10.40 -27.23
C ASP A 369 16.61 -9.92 -26.54
N GLY A 370 16.64 -8.72 -25.99
CA GLY A 370 15.45 -8.12 -25.39
C GLY A 370 15.50 -6.60 -25.27
N SER A 371 14.32 -6.01 -25.06
CA SER A 371 14.14 -4.56 -24.94
C SER A 371 13.33 -4.18 -23.71
N LEU A 372 13.62 -3.01 -23.14
CA LEU A 372 12.99 -2.48 -21.93
C LEU A 372 12.38 -1.11 -22.23
N GLN A 373 11.10 -0.95 -21.95
CA GLN A 373 10.41 0.33 -21.94
C GLN A 373 9.93 0.63 -20.52
N CYS A 374 10.38 1.75 -19.95
CA CYS A 374 9.93 2.21 -18.63
C CYS A 374 8.92 3.35 -18.80
N LEU A 375 7.77 3.25 -18.13
CA LEU A 375 6.67 4.20 -18.23
C LEU A 375 6.34 4.73 -16.82
N HIS A 376 6.64 6.01 -16.60
CA HIS A 376 6.36 6.69 -15.35
C HIS A 376 4.89 7.14 -15.31
N LEU A 377 4.07 6.43 -14.52
CA LEU A 377 2.62 6.63 -14.48
C LEU A 377 2.08 6.52 -13.05
N SER A 378 1.27 7.50 -12.64
CA SER A 378 0.69 7.52 -11.30
C SER A 378 -0.38 6.42 -11.12
N PHE A 379 -0.33 5.69 -10.01
CA PHE A 379 -1.40 4.75 -9.66
C PHE A 379 -2.75 5.44 -9.50
N VAL A 380 -2.78 6.70 -9.04
CA VAL A 380 -4.02 7.48 -8.93
C VAL A 380 -4.64 7.73 -10.30
N GLN A 381 -3.82 8.00 -11.32
CA GLN A 381 -4.29 8.15 -12.69
C GLN A 381 -4.85 6.83 -13.21
N ILE A 382 -4.13 5.72 -13.00
CA ILE A 382 -4.57 4.37 -13.37
C ILE A 382 -5.89 3.99 -12.68
N MET A 383 -6.06 4.33 -11.39
CA MET A 383 -7.28 4.06 -10.64
C MET A 383 -8.47 4.90 -11.11
N ARG A 384 -8.23 6.16 -11.52
CA ARG A 384 -9.29 7.08 -11.98
C ARG A 384 -9.77 6.70 -13.37
N ASP A 385 -8.85 6.34 -14.25
CA ASP A 385 -9.15 5.93 -15.62
C ASP A 385 -8.17 4.84 -16.08
N PRO A 386 -8.52 3.55 -15.86
CA PRO A 386 -7.70 2.43 -16.30
C PRO A 386 -7.43 2.41 -17.81
N SER A 387 -8.27 3.05 -18.63
CA SER A 387 -8.06 3.11 -20.08
C SER A 387 -6.82 3.91 -20.49
N LEU A 388 -6.26 4.71 -19.58
CA LEU A 388 -5.02 5.44 -19.77
C LEU A 388 -3.77 4.56 -19.68
N LEU A 389 -3.90 3.27 -19.36
CA LEU A 389 -2.77 2.35 -19.30
C LEU A 389 -2.09 2.26 -20.68
N PRO A 390 -0.83 2.73 -20.81
CA PRO A 390 -0.09 2.74 -22.06
C PRO A 390 0.51 1.37 -22.37
N ILE A 391 -0.30 0.31 -22.24
CA ILE A 391 0.10 -1.06 -22.56
C ILE A 391 -0.35 -1.35 -23.98
N GLU A 392 0.59 -1.72 -24.85
CA GLU A 392 0.28 -2.15 -26.20
C GLU A 392 -0.53 -3.46 -26.18
N SER A 393 -1.54 -3.58 -27.05
CA SER A 393 -2.28 -4.83 -27.23
C SER A 393 -1.39 -5.97 -27.72
N GLY A 394 -1.73 -7.20 -27.37
CA GLY A 394 -0.96 -8.38 -27.76
C GLY A 394 0.11 -8.79 -26.73
N GLN A 395 -0.13 -8.49 -25.45
CA GLN A 395 0.73 -8.97 -24.36
C GLN A 395 0.56 -10.48 -24.18
N HIS A 396 1.67 -11.18 -24.00
CA HIS A 396 1.68 -12.62 -23.74
C HIS A 396 1.66 -12.91 -22.25
N PHE A 397 2.25 -12.03 -21.45
CA PHE A 397 2.26 -12.13 -19.99
C PHE A 397 2.13 -10.74 -19.35
N ILE A 398 1.15 -10.56 -18.48
CA ILE A 398 0.97 -9.33 -17.70
C ILE A 398 0.97 -9.70 -16.23
N PHE A 399 1.70 -8.97 -15.39
CA PHE A 399 1.66 -9.21 -13.95
C PHE A 399 1.69 -7.94 -13.09
N ALA A 400 1.09 -8.04 -11.90
CA ALA A 400 1.19 -7.05 -10.83
C ALA A 400 1.18 -7.77 -9.48
N THR A 401 2.19 -7.60 -8.64
CA THR A 401 2.36 -8.46 -7.44
C THR A 401 1.91 -7.83 -6.13
N GLY A 402 1.89 -6.50 -6.02
CA GLY A 402 1.50 -5.78 -4.80
C GLY A 402 0.50 -4.63 -4.98
N LEU A 403 0.13 -4.29 -6.21
CA LEU A 403 -0.79 -3.16 -6.46
C LEU A 403 -2.21 -3.45 -5.94
N PHE A 404 -2.67 -4.70 -6.06
CA PHE A 404 -4.05 -5.08 -5.72
C PHE A 404 -4.34 -5.04 -4.22
N ASP A 405 -3.29 -5.05 -3.39
CA ASP A 405 -3.38 -4.86 -1.93
C ASP A 405 -4.02 -3.51 -1.54
N TYR A 406 -4.11 -2.55 -2.47
CA TYR A 406 -4.64 -1.21 -2.21
C TYR A 406 -5.93 -0.89 -2.99
N LEU A 407 -6.35 -1.76 -3.92
CA LEU A 407 -7.48 -1.49 -4.81
C LEU A 407 -8.77 -2.05 -4.25
N GLY A 408 -9.78 -1.21 -4.05
CA GLY A 408 -11.14 -1.69 -3.74
C GLY A 408 -11.72 -2.55 -4.87
N GLU A 409 -12.60 -3.50 -4.54
CA GLU A 409 -13.10 -4.53 -5.46
C GLU A 409 -13.59 -3.98 -6.82
N ALA A 410 -14.37 -2.89 -6.81
CA ALA A 410 -14.91 -2.30 -8.04
C ALA A 410 -13.82 -1.76 -8.98
N VAL A 411 -12.78 -1.11 -8.44
CA VAL A 411 -11.66 -0.58 -9.23
C VAL A 411 -10.79 -1.73 -9.74
N ALA A 412 -10.50 -2.70 -8.86
CA ALA A 412 -9.76 -3.91 -9.21
C ALA A 412 -10.43 -4.68 -10.36
N GLN A 413 -11.76 -4.84 -10.36
CA GLN A 413 -12.49 -5.49 -11.46
C GLN A 413 -12.36 -4.76 -12.80
N VAL A 414 -12.37 -3.42 -12.80
CA VAL A 414 -12.17 -2.63 -14.03
C VAL A 414 -10.74 -2.80 -14.53
N LEU A 415 -9.76 -2.76 -13.62
CA LEU A 415 -8.36 -2.96 -13.97
C LEU A 415 -8.10 -4.36 -14.53
N VAL A 416 -8.61 -5.41 -13.89
CA VAL A 416 -8.52 -6.80 -14.38
C VAL A 416 -9.06 -6.91 -15.79
N ARG A 417 -10.24 -6.33 -16.06
CA ARG A 417 -10.82 -6.32 -17.40
C ARG A 417 -9.93 -5.59 -18.42
N THR A 418 -9.41 -4.43 -18.04
CA THR A 418 -8.53 -3.63 -18.90
C THR A 418 -7.26 -4.39 -19.27
N LEU A 419 -6.62 -5.05 -18.29
CA LEU A 419 -5.43 -5.87 -18.53
C LEU A 419 -5.74 -7.09 -19.41
N PHE A 420 -6.87 -7.75 -19.16
CA PHE A 420 -7.33 -8.88 -19.98
C PHE A 420 -7.54 -8.49 -21.45
N ASP A 421 -8.13 -7.31 -21.70
CA ASP A 421 -8.38 -6.84 -23.06
C ASP A 421 -7.07 -6.63 -23.85
N GLN A 422 -5.94 -6.32 -23.18
CA GLN A 422 -4.61 -6.17 -23.78
C GLN A 422 -3.89 -7.50 -24.09
N LEU A 423 -4.39 -8.64 -23.62
CA LEU A 423 -3.77 -9.94 -23.88
C LEU A 423 -3.88 -10.35 -25.35
N ALA A 424 -2.82 -10.98 -25.86
CA ALA A 424 -2.87 -11.81 -27.07
C ALA A 424 -3.71 -13.08 -26.82
N PRO A 425 -4.21 -13.75 -27.87
CA PRO A 425 -4.77 -15.10 -27.75
C PRO A 425 -3.78 -16.07 -27.09
N GLY A 426 -4.22 -16.76 -26.05
CA GLY A 426 -3.41 -17.58 -25.17
C GLY A 426 -2.62 -16.83 -24.09
N GLY A 427 -2.60 -15.50 -24.08
CA GLY A 427 -1.88 -14.70 -23.09
C GLY A 427 -2.42 -14.87 -21.67
N LEU A 428 -1.60 -14.50 -20.67
CA LEU A 428 -1.90 -14.68 -19.25
C LEU A 428 -1.72 -13.39 -18.44
N VAL A 429 -2.72 -13.06 -17.61
CA VAL A 429 -2.64 -12.05 -16.54
C VAL A 429 -2.45 -12.75 -15.20
N VAL A 430 -1.51 -12.28 -14.37
CA VAL A 430 -1.17 -12.81 -13.04
C VAL A 430 -1.14 -11.69 -12.00
N LEU A 431 -2.07 -11.73 -11.04
CA LEU A 431 -2.30 -10.63 -10.10
C LEU A 431 -2.19 -11.11 -8.65
N GLY A 432 -1.18 -10.60 -7.94
CA GLY A 432 -0.90 -10.93 -6.54
C GLY A 432 -1.69 -10.09 -5.55
N ASN A 433 -2.12 -10.69 -4.44
CA ASN A 433 -2.73 -10.01 -3.30
C ASN A 433 -2.38 -10.73 -1.99
N ALA A 434 -2.15 -9.98 -0.91
CA ALA A 434 -1.93 -10.53 0.42
C ALA A 434 -3.13 -11.40 0.84
N LEU A 435 -2.86 -12.61 1.32
CA LEU A 435 -3.92 -13.53 1.72
C LEU A 435 -4.58 -13.09 3.03
N GLY A 436 -5.91 -13.23 3.09
CA GLY A 436 -6.71 -13.08 4.30
C GLY A 436 -7.68 -14.26 4.49
N PRO A 437 -7.99 -14.65 5.74
CA PRO A 437 -7.35 -14.24 6.99
C PRO A 437 -5.91 -14.77 7.14
N ASN A 438 -5.10 -14.15 7.99
CA ASN A 438 -3.72 -14.58 8.29
C ASN A 438 -3.33 -14.24 9.75
N ASP A 439 -2.27 -14.89 10.26
CA ASP A 439 -1.77 -14.73 11.64
C ASP A 439 -0.67 -13.66 11.77
N HIS A 440 -0.57 -12.75 10.80
CA HIS A 440 0.60 -11.88 10.60
C HIS A 440 0.24 -10.41 10.39
N PHE A 441 -1.03 -10.03 10.51
CA PHE A 441 -1.48 -8.67 10.19
C PHE A 441 -1.12 -7.63 11.26
N TRP A 442 -0.79 -8.00 12.51
CA TRP A 442 -0.46 -6.99 13.53
C TRP A 442 0.80 -6.18 13.16
N SER A 443 1.84 -6.81 12.64
CA SER A 443 3.05 -6.11 12.19
C SER A 443 2.78 -5.01 11.17
N PRO A 444 2.25 -5.31 9.96
CA PRO A 444 1.97 -4.27 8.98
C PRO A 444 0.93 -3.27 9.50
N GLU A 445 -0.22 -3.72 10.02
CA GLU A 445 -1.34 -2.82 10.30
C GLU A 445 -1.13 -1.93 11.55
N PHE A 446 -0.40 -2.41 12.57
CA PHE A 446 -0.28 -1.73 13.87
C PHE A 446 1.13 -1.22 14.15
N ILE A 447 2.20 -1.93 13.75
CA ILE A 447 3.58 -1.44 13.96
C ILE A 447 3.97 -0.45 12.85
N LEU A 448 3.71 -0.82 11.59
CA LEU A 448 4.14 -0.06 10.41
C LEU A 448 3.09 0.93 9.91
N ASP A 449 1.91 0.91 10.51
CA ASP A 449 0.75 1.66 10.04
C ASP A 449 0.47 1.44 8.53
N TRP A 450 0.68 0.22 8.07
CA TRP A 450 0.57 -0.19 6.68
C TRP A 450 -0.74 -0.93 6.48
N THR A 451 -1.75 -0.20 5.98
CA THR A 451 -3.06 -0.76 5.70
C THR A 451 -3.17 -1.40 4.32
N MET A 452 -3.54 -2.68 4.30
CA MET A 452 -3.71 -3.50 3.10
C MET A 452 -5.10 -4.15 3.06
N LEU A 453 -5.57 -4.45 1.85
CA LEU A 453 -6.78 -5.22 1.59
C LEU A 453 -6.41 -6.71 1.47
N TYR A 454 -6.44 -7.41 2.61
CA TYR A 454 -6.29 -8.87 2.63
C TYR A 454 -7.52 -9.53 2.01
N ARG A 455 -7.29 -10.50 1.12
CA ARG A 455 -8.38 -11.17 0.38
C ARG A 455 -8.41 -12.67 0.62
N THR A 456 -9.62 -13.21 0.77
CA THR A 456 -9.83 -14.66 0.65
C THR A 456 -9.78 -15.11 -0.81
N ARG A 457 -9.67 -16.42 -1.03
CA ARG A 457 -9.71 -17.02 -2.38
C ARG A 457 -10.97 -16.61 -3.16
N ASP A 458 -12.12 -16.56 -2.51
CA ASP A 458 -13.38 -16.18 -3.16
C ASP A 458 -13.40 -14.70 -3.54
N GLU A 459 -12.79 -13.83 -2.73
CA GLU A 459 -12.69 -12.40 -3.04
C GLU A 459 -11.75 -12.15 -4.22
N MET A 460 -10.69 -12.95 -4.34
CA MET A 460 -9.83 -12.96 -5.53
C MET A 460 -10.62 -13.36 -6.79
N LEU A 461 -11.42 -14.42 -6.72
CA LEU A 461 -12.28 -14.83 -7.85
C LEU A 461 -13.29 -13.74 -8.23
N ARG A 462 -13.84 -13.00 -7.26
CA ARG A 462 -14.76 -11.88 -7.54
C ARG A 462 -14.10 -10.75 -8.34
N LEU A 463 -12.76 -10.61 -8.33
CA LEU A 463 -12.08 -9.61 -9.15
C LEU A 463 -12.21 -9.90 -10.66
N ALA A 464 -12.43 -11.16 -11.04
CA ALA A 464 -12.63 -11.58 -12.43
C ALA A 464 -14.09 -11.48 -12.90
N LYS A 465 -15.03 -11.01 -12.07
CA LYS A 465 -16.48 -11.05 -12.36
C LYS A 465 -16.92 -10.30 -13.63
N ARG A 466 -16.12 -9.35 -14.12
CA ARG A 466 -16.43 -8.53 -15.32
C ARG A 466 -15.81 -9.08 -16.61
N LEU A 467 -15.14 -10.23 -16.53
CA LEU A 467 -14.53 -10.88 -17.68
C LEU A 467 -15.57 -11.64 -18.51
N PRO A 468 -15.32 -11.84 -19.82
CA PRO A 468 -16.16 -12.70 -20.65
C PRO A 468 -16.09 -14.17 -20.20
N GLU A 469 -17.11 -14.96 -20.54
CA GLU A 469 -17.16 -16.41 -20.22
C GLU A 469 -16.02 -17.22 -20.85
N SER A 470 -15.40 -16.71 -21.91
CA SER A 470 -14.23 -17.33 -22.55
C SER A 470 -12.93 -17.18 -21.76
N ALA A 471 -12.91 -16.35 -20.70
CA ALA A 471 -11.76 -16.19 -19.85
C ALA A 471 -11.62 -17.41 -18.91
N GLU A 472 -10.47 -18.06 -18.93
CA GLU A 472 -10.14 -19.10 -17.96
C GLU A 472 -9.57 -18.44 -16.70
N VAL A 473 -10.21 -18.68 -15.56
CA VAL A 473 -9.90 -18.02 -14.28
C VAL A 473 -9.54 -19.06 -13.22
N SER A 474 -8.38 -18.89 -12.59
CA SER A 474 -7.99 -19.67 -11.41
C SER A 474 -7.39 -18.77 -10.33
N VAL A 475 -7.35 -19.29 -9.11
CA VAL A 475 -6.63 -18.66 -7.99
C VAL A 475 -5.70 -19.69 -7.39
N GLU A 476 -4.42 -19.34 -7.38
CA GLU A 476 -3.31 -20.13 -6.82
C GLU A 476 -2.71 -19.41 -5.61
N ILE A 477 -1.97 -20.16 -4.79
CA ILE A 477 -1.20 -19.62 -3.67
C ILE A 477 0.28 -19.78 -3.98
N GLU A 478 1.07 -18.73 -3.73
CA GLU A 478 2.51 -18.81 -3.92
C GLU A 478 3.17 -19.69 -2.82
N PRO A 479 4.36 -20.28 -3.05
CA PRO A 479 4.95 -21.29 -2.16
C PRO A 479 5.17 -20.86 -0.70
N GLY A 480 5.30 -19.56 -0.44
CA GLY A 480 5.43 -18.97 0.89
C GLY A 480 4.12 -18.84 1.68
N ASN A 481 2.98 -19.17 1.05
CA ASN A 481 1.63 -19.11 1.63
C ASN A 481 1.23 -17.72 2.16
N ALA A 482 1.81 -16.65 1.63
CA ALA A 482 1.51 -15.27 2.06
C ALA A 482 0.63 -14.51 1.06
N TYR A 483 0.63 -14.90 -0.21
CA TYR A 483 -0.10 -14.19 -1.28
C TYR A 483 -0.91 -15.16 -2.15
N TYR A 484 -2.14 -14.75 -2.49
CA TYR A 484 -2.90 -15.37 -3.57
C TYR A 484 -2.54 -14.72 -4.90
N PHE A 485 -2.61 -15.51 -5.97
CA PHE A 485 -2.49 -15.06 -7.34
C PHE A 485 -3.76 -15.38 -8.11
N LEU A 486 -4.44 -14.34 -8.60
CA LEU A 486 -5.48 -14.48 -9.61
C LEU A 486 -4.82 -14.66 -10.97
N MET A 487 -5.11 -15.77 -11.64
CA MET A 487 -4.61 -16.10 -12.96
C MET A 487 -5.77 -16.06 -13.95
N VAL A 488 -5.60 -15.30 -15.03
CA VAL A 488 -6.63 -15.12 -16.05
C VAL A 488 -6.02 -15.32 -17.42
N ARG A 489 -6.46 -16.36 -18.13
CA ARG A 489 -6.01 -16.67 -19.49
C ARG A 489 -7.06 -16.30 -20.51
N LYS A 490 -6.60 -15.71 -21.62
CA LYS A 490 -7.43 -15.40 -22.80
C LYS A 490 -7.25 -16.53 -23.81
N HIS A 491 -8.34 -17.17 -24.25
CA HIS A 491 -8.31 -18.18 -25.31
C HIS A 491 -8.62 -17.59 -26.67
#